data_AF-A0A0Q4JTK9-F1
#
_entry.id   AF-A0A0Q4JTK9-F1
#
_cell.length_a   1.000
_cell.length_b   1.000
_cell.length_c   1.000
_cell.angle_alpha   90.00
_cell.angle_beta   90.00
_cell.angle_gamma   90.00
#
_symmetry.space_group_name_H-M   'P 1'
#
loop_
_entity.id
_entity.type
_entity.pdbx_description
1 polymer ?
#
loop_
_entity_poly.entity_id
_entity_poly.type
_entity_poly.pdbx_seq_one_letter_code
_entity_poly.pdbx_strand_id
1 'polypeptide(L)' 'MERYLLFIRDAGKTDRTDIHPSERDARKALAAYVRQRLGQKDAIAALEDDEAIDVYFEREAADYVIARMRKPVPSNGIRS' A
#
# COMPACT_ATOMS: atom_id res chain seq x y z
N MET A 1 2.75 -11.84 16.05
CA MET A 1 1.95 -11.55 14.83
C MET A 1 2.40 -10.23 14.28
N GLU A 2 3.00 -10.26 13.11
CA GLU A 2 3.36 -9.06 12.34
C GLU A 2 2.13 -8.58 11.59
N ARG A 3 2.04 -7.27 11.37
CA ARG A 3 1.00 -6.67 10.54
C ARG A 3 1.66 -5.63 9.66
N TYR A 4 1.07 -5.39 8.50
CA TYR A 4 1.61 -4.46 7.52
C TYR A 4 0.56 -3.39 7.24
N LEU A 5 0.93 -2.13 7.37
CA LEU A 5 0.12 -1.00 6.97
C LEU A 5 0.40 -0.69 5.51
N LEU A 6 -0.63 -0.70 4.68
CA LEU A 6 -0.62 -0.09 3.36
C LEU A 6 -1.20 1.32 3.50
N PHE A 7 -0.43 2.32 3.08
CA PHE A 7 -0.86 3.71 2.94
C PHE A 7 -0.75 4.10 1.47
N ILE A 8 -1.79 4.72 0.92
CA ILE A 8 -1.81 5.25 -0.45
C ILE A 8 -2.31 6.68 -0.38
N ARG A 9 -1.54 7.60 -0.94
CA ARG A 9 -1.92 8.98 -1.18
C ARG A 9 -2.04 9.20 -2.68
N ASP A 10 -3.13 9.80 -3.11
CA ASP A 10 -3.42 10.06 -4.51
C ASP A 10 -3.96 11.49 -4.59
N ALA A 11 -3.27 12.38 -5.31
CA ALA A 11 -3.55 13.81 -5.28
C ALA A 11 -5.01 14.11 -5.67
N GLY A 12 -5.69 14.87 -4.82
CA GLY A 12 -7.11 15.20 -5.01
C GLY A 12 -8.08 14.09 -4.59
N LYS A 13 -7.59 13.02 -3.97
CA LYS A 13 -8.42 11.93 -3.44
C LYS A 13 -8.17 11.71 -1.94
N THR A 14 -9.10 10.99 -1.31
CA THR A 14 -8.98 10.59 0.09
C THR A 14 -7.84 9.60 0.26
N ASP A 15 -6.95 9.88 1.21
CA ASP A 15 -5.88 8.96 1.61
C ASP A 15 -6.49 7.60 2.02
N ARG A 16 -5.89 6.51 1.53
CA ARG A 16 -6.33 5.13 1.81
C ARG A 16 -5.36 4.45 2.75
N THR A 17 -5.89 3.83 3.79
CA THR A 17 -5.13 3.05 4.77
C THR A 17 -5.77 1.69 5.00
N ASP A 18 -4.97 0.63 4.86
CA ASP A 18 -5.41 -0.76 5.06
C ASP A 18 -4.36 -1.54 5.86
N ILE A 19 -4.79 -2.49 6.71
CA ILE A 19 -3.90 -3.32 7.53
C ILE A 19 -4.00 -4.77 7.06
N HIS A 20 -2.84 -5.35 6.74
CA HIS A 20 -2.72 -6.69 6.18
C HIS A 20 -1.94 -7.63 7.12
N PRO A 21 -2.23 -8.95 7.08
CA PRO A 21 -1.51 -9.94 7.88
C PRO A 21 -0.10 -10.24 7.37
N SER A 22 0.21 -9.90 6.11
CA SER A 22 1.54 -10.06 5.52
C SER A 22 1.86 -8.94 4.51
N GLU A 23 3.15 -8.73 4.21
CA GLU A 23 3.58 -7.78 3.17
C GLU A 23 3.02 -8.17 1.80
N ARG A 24 3.00 -9.47 1.50
CA ARG A 24 2.47 -10.01 0.25
C ARG A 24 1.01 -9.65 0.06
N ASP A 25 0.21 -9.70 1.12
CA ASP A 25 -1.21 -9.34 1.05
C ASP A 25 -1.39 -7.82 0.88
N ALA A 26 -0.51 -7.00 1.47
CA ALA A 26 -0.49 -5.55 1.24
C ALA A 26 -0.12 -5.22 -0.22
N ARG A 27 0.88 -5.90 -0.80
CA ARG A 27 1.26 -5.74 -2.22
C ARG A 27 0.12 -6.13 -3.17
N LYS A 28 -0.56 -7.24 -2.90
CA LYS A 28 -1.75 -7.64 -3.68
C LYS A 28 -2.86 -6.59 -3.62
N ALA A 29 -3.10 -6.00 -2.45
CA ALA A 29 -4.09 -4.93 -2.29
C ALA A 29 -3.68 -3.66 -3.05
N LEU A 30 -2.39 -3.33 -3.05
CA LEU A 30 -1.84 -2.23 -3.85
C LEU A 30 -2.01 -2.45 -5.35
N ALA A 31 -1.68 -3.64 -5.87
CA ALA A 31 -1.88 -3.99 -7.27
C ALA A 31 -3.37 -3.92 -7.67
N ALA A 32 -4.27 -4.41 -6.80
CA ALA A 32 -5.71 -4.30 -7.01
C ALA A 32 -6.19 -2.84 -7.05
N TYR A 33 -5.64 -1.97 -6.18
CA TYR A 33 -5.91 -0.53 -6.21
C TYR A 33 -5.52 0.09 -7.56
N VAL A 34 -4.29 -0.17 -8.01
CA VAL A 34 -3.77 0.35 -9.29
C VAL A 34 -4.63 -0.13 -10.46
N ARG A 35 -4.97 -1.42 -10.54
CA ARG A 35 -5.85 -1.96 -11.59
C ARG A 35 -7.24 -1.32 -11.59
N GLN A 36 -7.82 -1.08 -10.42
CA GLN A 36 -9.11 -0.41 -10.31
C GLN A 36 -9.05 1.02 -10.86
N ARG A 37 -7.90 1.70 -10.74
CA ARG A 37 -7.70 3.07 -11.20
C ARG A 37 -7.42 3.17 -12.70
N LEU A 38 -6.61 2.27 -13.24
CA LEU A 38 -6.29 2.22 -14.66
C LEU A 38 -7.52 1.87 -15.51
N GLY A 39 -8.41 1.01 -15.01
CA GLY A 39 -9.55 0.52 -15.79
C GLY A 39 -9.13 -0.42 -16.93
N GLN A 40 -10.11 -1.03 -17.60
CA GLN A 40 -9.84 -2.12 -18.57
C GLN A 40 -9.17 -1.70 -19.88
N LYS A 41 -9.03 -0.39 -20.16
CA LYS A 41 -8.50 0.13 -21.43
C LYS A 41 -7.12 0.78 -21.33
N ASP A 42 -6.53 0.83 -20.14
CA ASP A 42 -5.20 1.39 -19.99
C ASP A 42 -4.15 0.40 -20.49
N ALA A 43 -3.16 0.87 -21.24
CA ALA A 43 -2.05 0.07 -21.74
C ALA A 43 -1.25 -0.58 -20.59
N ILE A 44 -1.27 0.04 -19.40
CA ILE A 44 -0.59 -0.48 -18.20
C ILE A 44 -1.37 -1.68 -17.60
N ALA A 45 -2.66 -1.82 -17.88
CA ALA A 45 -3.48 -2.89 -17.31
C ALA A 45 -3.03 -4.31 -17.71
N ALA A 46 -2.26 -4.42 -18.80
CA ALA A 46 -1.67 -5.67 -19.28
C ALA A 46 -0.28 -5.98 -18.67
N LEU A 47 0.30 -5.07 -17.88
CA LEU A 47 1.57 -5.29 -17.21
C LEU A 47 1.43 -6.18 -15.98
N GLU A 48 2.54 -6.78 -15.56
CA GLU A 48 2.64 -7.50 -14.29
C GLU A 48 2.45 -6.54 -13.10
N ASP A 49 2.05 -7.09 -11.95
CA ASP A 49 1.65 -6.29 -10.77
C ASP A 49 2.69 -5.22 -10.38
N ASP A 50 3.96 -5.60 -10.26
CA ASP A 50 5.01 -4.69 -9.82
C ASP A 50 5.29 -3.59 -10.87
N GLU A 51 5.28 -3.93 -12.15
CA GLU A 51 5.51 -2.97 -13.24
C GLU A 51 4.32 -2.00 -13.39
N ALA A 52 3.09 -2.51 -13.24
CA ALA A 52 1.90 -1.66 -13.24
C ALA A 52 1.89 -0.67 -12.07
N ILE A 53 2.34 -1.11 -10.89
CA ILE A 53 2.50 -0.25 -9.72
C ILE A 53 3.51 0.87 -10.02
N ASP A 54 4.72 0.51 -10.43
CA ASP A 54 5.78 1.50 -10.69
C ASP A 54 5.32 2.54 -11.72
N VAL A 55 4.78 2.09 -12.86
CA VAL A 55 4.33 3.00 -13.92
C VAL A 55 3.14 3.88 -13.47
N TYR A 56 2.21 3.36 -12.65
CA TYR A 56 1.09 4.16 -12.13
C TYR A 56 1.59 5.29 -11.24
N PHE A 57 2.46 4.99 -10.28
CA PHE A 57 2.95 5.98 -9.31
C PHE A 57 4.01 6.93 -9.90
N GLU A 58 4.68 6.56 -10.99
CA GLU A 58 5.51 7.49 -11.77
C GLU A 58 4.68 8.48 -12.60
N ARG A 59 3.54 8.02 -13.16
CA ARG A 59 2.67 8.85 -14.01
C ARG A 59 1.73 9.75 -13.22
N GLU A 60 1.17 9.23 -12.14
CA GLU A 60 0.19 9.94 -11.31
C GLU A 60 0.91 10.69 -10.18
N ALA A 61 0.34 11.80 -9.72
CA ALA A 61 0.78 12.48 -8.50
C ALA A 61 0.30 11.70 -7.26
N ALA A 62 0.81 10.48 -7.10
CA ALA A 62 0.44 9.54 -6.06
C ALA A 62 1.69 8.95 -5.40
N ASP A 63 1.55 8.54 -4.14
CA ASP A 63 2.58 7.89 -3.33
C ASP A 63 2.00 6.70 -2.60
N TYR A 64 2.81 5.69 -2.31
CA TYR A 64 2.42 4.60 -1.43
C TYR A 64 3.54 4.21 -0.47
N VAL A 65 3.13 3.63 0.67
CA VAL A 65 4.03 3.06 1.67
C VAL A 65 3.46 1.73 2.16
N ILE A 66 4.31 0.71 2.22
CA ILE A 66 4.02 -0.53 2.95
C ILE A 66 4.97 -0.60 4.15
N ALA A 67 4.41 -0.50 5.36
CA ALA A 67 5.19 -0.46 6.59
C ALA A 67 4.87 -1.67 7.49
N ARG A 68 5.92 -2.36 7.97
CA ARG A 68 5.78 -3.39 9.00
C ARG A 68 5.48 -2.75 10.34
N MET A 69 4.32 -3.06 10.91
CA MET A 69 3.91 -2.63 12.24
C MET A 69 4.43 -3.62 13.29
N ARG A 70 5.21 -3.10 14.23
CA ARG A 70 5.55 -3.83 15.46
C ARG A 70 4.54 -3.48 16.54
N LYS A 71 4.13 -4.47 17.33
CA LYS A 71 3.35 -4.19 18.54
C LYS A 71 4.24 -3.33 19.45
N PRO A 72 3.76 -2.19 19.96
CA PRO A 72 4.53 -1.46 20.97
C PRO A 72 4.82 -2.43 22.12
N VAL A 73 6.09 -2.58 22.47
CA VAL A 73 6.45 -3.31 23.68
C VAL A 73 5.82 -2.52 24.83
N PRO A 74 4.95 -3.11 25.66
CA PRO A 74 4.46 -2.42 26.82
C PRO A 74 5.68 -2.03 27.65
N SER A 75 5.87 -0.72 27.84
CA SER A 75 6.86 -0.17 28.76
C SER A 75 6.50 -0.70 30.14
N ASN A 76 7.05 -1.85 30.52
CA ASN A 76 6.83 -2.41 31.84
C ASN A 76 7.44 -1.39 32.80
N GLY A 77 6.58 -0.78 33.62
CA GLY A 77 6.86 0.47 34.32
C GLY A 77 8.24 0.48 34.96
N ILE A 78 9.04 1.49 34.62
CA ILE A 78 10.13 1.92 35.47
C ILE A 78 9.45 2.46 36.73
N ARG A 79 9.33 1.62 37.76
CA ARG A 79 9.01 2.10 39.11
C ARG A 79 10.15 3.03 39.51
N SER A 80 9.84 4.31 39.64
CA SER A 80 10.64 5.26 40.42
C SER A 80 10.71 4.86 41.88
#